data_AF-A0A2A4NHL7-F1
#
_entry.id   AF-A0A2A4NHL7-F1
#
_cell.length_a   1.000
_cell.length_b   1.000
_cell.length_c   1.000
_cell.angle_alpha   90.00
_cell.angle_beta   90.00
_cell.angle_gamma   90.00
#
_symmetry.space_group_name_H-M   'P 1'
#
loop_
_entity.id
_entity.type
_entity.pdbx_description
1 polymer ?
#
loop_
_entity_poly.entity_id
_entity_poly.type
_entity_poly.pdbx_seq_one_letter_code
_entity_poly.pdbx_strand_id
1 'polypeptide(L)'
;MTDYARLLNQLTTDTLDAATFRHVDHLGVAYQALANSGFFDALHTVATGIDRAATRAGALDKFNATITVAFMCLIAERMVANPYDNAQDFIDRNPDLVTGAPLRALYSPERMTSARARRIALLPDLPQDGSRQRLTIG
;
A
#
# COMPACT_ATOMS: atom_id res chain seq x y z
N MET A 1 -2.18 -5.10 21.39
CA MET A 1 -2.56 -4.38 20.15
C MET A 1 -1.33 -3.64 19.65
N THR A 2 -1.04 -3.69 18.35
CA THR A 2 0.14 -3.04 17.77
C THR A 2 -0.05 -1.52 17.76
N ASP A 3 0.96 -0.77 18.16
CA ASP A 3 0.96 0.69 18.10
C ASP A 3 1.40 1.16 16.70
N TYR A 4 0.43 1.30 15.80
CA TYR A 4 0.69 1.71 14.42
C TYR A 4 1.10 3.18 14.30
N ALA A 5 0.74 4.05 15.24
CA ALA A 5 1.19 5.44 15.25
C ALA A 5 2.70 5.50 15.54
N ARG A 6 3.17 4.69 16.51
CA ARG A 6 4.60 4.50 16.77
C ARG A 6 5.33 3.91 15.57
N LEU A 7 4.77 2.90 14.90
CA LEU A 7 5.38 2.33 13.69
C LEU A 7 5.46 3.35 12.54
N LEU A 8 4.41 4.17 12.35
CA LEU A 8 4.45 5.27 11.37
C LEU A 8 5.55 6.28 11.72
N ASN A 9 5.67 6.67 12.99
CA ASN A 9 6.76 7.56 13.43
C ASN A 9 8.14 6.93 13.18
N GLN A 10 8.31 5.64 13.44
CA GLN A 10 9.57 4.95 13.16
C GLN A 10 9.87 4.88 11.66
N LEU A 11 8.84 4.70 10.83
CA LEU A 11 8.94 4.71 9.38
C LEU A 11 9.44 6.09 8.89
N THR A 12 8.87 7.19 9.39
CA THR A 12 9.21 8.55 8.94
C THR A 12 10.51 9.09 9.52
N THR A 13 10.97 8.56 10.64
CA THR A 13 12.24 8.92 11.29
C THR A 13 13.40 7.99 10.94
N ASP A 14 13.19 7.07 9.98
CA ASP A 14 14.19 6.10 9.53
C ASP A 14 14.72 5.17 10.64
N THR A 15 13.93 4.96 11.70
CA THR A 15 14.26 4.07 12.84
C THR A 15 13.51 2.73 12.82
N LEU A 16 12.64 2.52 11.83
CA LEU A 16 11.91 1.27 11.65
C LEU A 16 12.84 0.11 11.33
N ASP A 17 12.65 -1.00 12.03
CA ASP A 17 13.32 -2.27 11.75
C ASP A 17 12.54 -3.06 10.69
N ALA A 18 13.11 -3.17 9.50
CA ALA A 18 12.52 -3.89 8.38
C ALA A 18 12.41 -5.41 8.62
N ALA A 19 13.20 -6.00 9.53
CA ALA A 19 13.14 -7.43 9.82
C ALA A 19 11.84 -7.82 10.54
N THR A 20 11.31 -6.91 11.34
CA THR A 20 10.07 -7.09 12.12
C THR A 20 8.83 -6.50 11.45
N PHE A 21 8.99 -5.69 10.40
CA PHE A 21 7.89 -5.04 9.69
C PHE A 21 7.16 -5.98 8.72
N ARG A 22 6.00 -6.51 9.13
CA ARG A 22 5.22 -7.50 8.40
C ARG A 22 4.14 -6.84 7.53
N HIS A 23 3.57 -7.60 6.59
CA HIS A 23 2.49 -7.11 5.71
C HIS A 23 1.33 -6.44 6.46
N VAL A 24 0.86 -7.04 7.56
CA VAL A 24 -0.20 -6.45 8.39
C VAL A 24 0.21 -5.09 8.98
N ASP A 25 1.49 -4.89 9.28
CA ASP A 25 2.01 -3.61 9.77
C ASP A 25 2.00 -2.54 8.68
N HIS A 26 2.17 -2.92 7.41
CA HIS A 26 2.03 -1.99 6.28
C HIS A 26 0.61 -1.45 6.20
N LEU A 27 -0.40 -2.31 6.40
CA LEU A 27 -1.81 -1.90 6.39
C LEU A 27 -2.11 -0.91 7.53
N GLY A 28 -1.66 -1.22 8.75
CA GLY A 28 -1.89 -0.35 9.90
C GLY A 28 -1.17 0.99 9.79
N VAL A 29 0.08 1.01 9.31
CA VAL A 29 0.83 2.24 9.07
C VAL A 29 0.21 3.07 7.94
N ALA A 30 -0.23 2.44 6.86
CA ALA A 30 -0.94 3.10 5.77
C ALA A 30 -2.26 3.74 6.24
N TYR A 31 -3.06 3.01 7.02
CA TYR A 31 -4.27 3.55 7.64
C TYR A 31 -3.95 4.78 8.50
N GLN A 32 -2.93 4.70 9.37
CA GLN A 32 -2.54 5.83 10.22
C GLN A 32 -2.10 7.04 9.42
N ALA A 33 -1.30 6.83 8.35
CA ALA A 33 -0.88 7.91 7.48
C ALA A 33 -2.08 8.59 6.80
N LEU A 34 -3.03 7.80 6.29
CA LEU A 34 -4.26 8.28 5.66
C LEU A 34 -5.22 8.97 6.64
N ALA A 35 -5.27 8.52 7.89
CA ALA A 35 -6.07 9.16 8.93
C ALA A 35 -5.50 10.53 9.33
N ASN A 36 -4.17 10.70 9.25
CA ASN A 36 -3.47 11.90 9.67
C ASN A 36 -3.27 12.95 8.57
N SER A 37 -3.44 12.57 7.30
CA SER A 37 -3.07 13.42 6.15
C SER A 37 -3.87 13.10 4.89
N GLY A 38 -3.82 14.02 3.91
CA GLY A 38 -4.45 13.76 2.61
C GLY A 38 -3.79 12.59 1.87
N PHE A 39 -4.52 11.98 0.94
CA PHE A 39 -4.09 10.77 0.23
C PHE A 39 -2.66 10.85 -0.36
N PHE A 40 -2.33 11.95 -1.05
CA PHE A 40 -1.03 12.09 -1.69
C PHE A 40 0.12 12.25 -0.70
N ASP A 41 -0.10 12.95 0.42
CA ASP A 41 0.91 13.12 1.48
C ASP A 41 1.15 11.79 2.20
N ALA A 42 0.07 11.07 2.51
CA ALA A 42 0.13 9.73 3.09
C ALA A 42 0.87 8.75 2.16
N LEU A 43 0.54 8.76 0.86
CA LEU A 43 1.19 7.94 -0.16
C LEU A 43 2.68 8.24 -0.26
N HIS A 44 3.07 9.51 -0.33
CA HIS A 44 4.47 9.90 -0.36
C HIS A 44 5.21 9.42 0.89
N THR A 45 4.63 9.67 2.07
CA THR A 45 5.20 9.30 3.37
C THR A 45 5.44 7.78 3.47
N VAL A 46 4.42 6.99 3.16
CA VAL A 46 4.50 5.53 3.27
C VAL A 46 5.43 4.94 2.21
N ALA A 47 5.29 5.35 0.95
CA ALA A 47 6.10 4.79 -0.13
C ALA A 47 7.59 5.07 0.06
N THR A 48 7.96 6.32 0.39
CA THR A 48 9.37 6.68 0.60
C THR A 48 9.93 6.06 1.88
N GLY A 49 9.15 5.99 2.95
CA GLY A 49 9.57 5.35 4.20
C GLY A 49 9.87 3.87 4.02
N ILE A 50 9.02 3.14 3.30
CA ILE A 50 9.22 1.70 3.04
C ILE A 50 10.44 1.49 2.15
N ASP A 51 10.59 2.29 1.09
CA ASP A 51 11.75 2.21 0.18
C ASP A 51 13.07 2.48 0.93
N ARG A 52 13.11 3.49 1.80
CA ARG A 52 14.26 3.77 2.66
C ARG A 52 14.54 2.63 3.65
N ALA A 53 13.51 2.07 4.28
CA ALA A 53 13.65 0.95 5.20
C ALA A 53 14.22 -0.30 4.48
N ALA A 54 13.71 -0.61 3.29
CA ALA A 54 14.22 -1.69 2.45
C ALA A 54 15.68 -1.45 2.02
N THR A 55 16.01 -0.20 1.65
CA THR A 55 17.37 0.21 1.29
C THR A 55 18.35 0.04 2.44
N ARG A 56 18.01 0.53 3.64
CA ARG A 56 18.86 0.37 4.85
C ARG A 56 19.07 -1.09 5.22
N ALA A 57 18.07 -1.94 4.98
CA ALA A 57 18.15 -3.37 5.23
C ALA A 57 18.89 -4.16 4.12
N GLY A 58 19.40 -3.49 3.07
CA GLY A 58 20.06 -4.14 1.94
C GLY A 58 19.13 -4.98 1.07
N ALA A 59 17.81 -4.76 1.16
CA ALA A 59 16.77 -5.57 0.54
C ALA A 59 16.00 -4.80 -0.53
N LEU A 60 16.72 -4.17 -1.46
CA LEU A 60 16.17 -3.32 -2.53
C LEU A 60 15.12 -4.01 -3.41
N ASP A 61 15.19 -5.34 -3.52
CA ASP A 61 14.27 -6.17 -4.29
C ASP A 61 12.92 -6.42 -3.60
N LYS A 62 12.81 -6.08 -2.30
CA LYS A 62 11.58 -6.24 -1.51
C LYS A 62 10.62 -5.07 -1.66
N PHE A 63 11.11 -3.86 -1.97
CA PHE A 63 10.22 -2.74 -2.25
C PHE A 63 9.50 -2.95 -3.58
N ASN A 64 8.19 -2.67 -3.58
CA ASN A 64 7.37 -2.74 -4.79
C ASN A 64 6.41 -1.55 -4.86
N ALA A 65 6.72 -0.59 -5.73
CA ALA A 65 5.92 0.62 -5.91
C ALA A 65 4.46 0.31 -6.30
N THR A 66 4.24 -0.65 -7.21
CA THR A 66 2.88 -1.03 -7.64
C THR A 66 2.05 -1.59 -6.50
N ILE A 67 2.60 -2.53 -5.72
CA ILE A 67 1.89 -3.13 -4.57
C ILE A 67 1.59 -2.06 -3.52
N THR A 68 2.56 -1.19 -3.23
CA THR A 68 2.40 -0.10 -2.24
C THR A 68 1.24 0.81 -2.63
N VAL A 69 1.24 1.32 -3.88
CA VAL A 69 0.18 2.22 -4.36
C VAL A 69 -1.18 1.51 -4.39
N ALA A 70 -1.24 0.26 -4.85
CA ALA A 70 -2.49 -0.50 -4.89
C ALA A 70 -3.12 -0.65 -3.49
N PHE A 71 -2.32 -0.97 -2.47
CA PHE A 71 -2.81 -1.02 -1.09
C PHE A 71 -3.22 0.35 -0.57
N MET A 72 -2.45 1.41 -0.83
CA MET A 72 -2.82 2.77 -0.42
C MET A 72 -4.19 3.18 -0.99
N CYS A 73 -4.45 2.92 -2.28
CA CYS A 73 -5.76 3.18 -2.90
C CYS A 73 -6.88 2.36 -2.23
N LEU A 74 -6.69 1.04 -2.09
CA LEU A 74 -7.70 0.15 -1.51
C LEU A 74 -8.04 0.52 -0.06
N ILE A 75 -7.04 0.89 0.74
CA ILE A 75 -7.25 1.31 2.13
C ILE A 75 -8.03 2.63 2.15
N ALA A 76 -7.61 3.62 1.36
CA ALA A 76 -8.28 4.92 1.29
C ALA A 76 -9.74 4.79 0.83
N GLU A 77 -10.02 4.00 -0.21
CA GLU A 77 -11.39 3.74 -0.69
C GLU A 77 -12.27 3.16 0.43
N ARG A 78 -11.75 2.19 1.19
CA ARG A 78 -12.51 1.56 2.28
C ARG A 78 -12.75 2.50 3.45
N MET A 79 -11.76 3.32 3.80
CA MET A 79 -11.89 4.35 4.84
C MET A 79 -12.92 5.42 4.48
N VAL A 80 -13.08 5.75 3.19
CA VAL A 80 -14.13 6.67 2.72
C VAL A 80 -15.50 5.99 2.75
N ALA A 81 -15.57 4.71 2.36
CA ALA A 81 -16.83 3.99 2.27
C ALA A 81 -17.42 3.60 3.65
N ASN A 82 -16.59 3.47 4.68
CA ASN A 82 -17.02 3.00 6.01
C ASN A 82 -16.23 3.70 7.13
N PRO A 83 -16.89 4.01 8.27
CA PRO A 83 -16.18 4.43 9.46
C PRO A 83 -15.47 3.24 10.12
N TYR A 84 -14.29 3.51 10.68
CA TYR A 84 -13.51 2.59 11.51
C TYR A 84 -13.00 3.35 12.73
N ASP A 85 -12.97 2.68 13.88
CA ASP A 85 -12.58 3.32 15.14
C ASP A 85 -11.07 3.58 15.19
N ASN A 86 -10.29 2.68 14.61
CA ASN A 86 -8.82 2.73 14.56
C ASN A 86 -8.27 1.72 13.54
N ALA A 87 -6.95 1.71 13.37
CA ALA A 87 -6.26 0.81 12.45
C ALA A 87 -6.48 -0.68 12.75
N GLN A 88 -6.65 -1.07 14.02
CA GLN A 88 -6.92 -2.47 14.37
C GLN A 88 -8.33 -2.88 13.93
N ASP A 89 -9.34 -2.06 14.21
CA ASP A 89 -10.72 -2.27 13.73
C ASP A 89 -10.75 -2.38 12.19
N PHE A 90 -10.00 -1.51 11.50
CA PHE A 90 -9.84 -1.59 10.05
C PHE A 90 -9.27 -2.94 9.61
N ILE A 91 -8.18 -3.42 10.20
CA ILE A 91 -7.54 -4.69 9.82
C ILE A 91 -8.48 -5.87 10.08
N ASP A 92 -9.12 -5.90 11.24
CA ASP A 92 -9.99 -7.00 11.67
C ASP A 92 -11.23 -7.14 10.76
N ARG A 93 -11.76 -6.00 10.28
CA ARG A 93 -12.91 -5.95 9.36
C ARG A 93 -12.53 -6.13 7.88
N ASN A 94 -11.24 -6.16 7.56
CA ASN A 94 -10.73 -6.26 6.19
C ASN A 94 -9.68 -7.39 6.02
N PRO A 95 -10.01 -8.65 6.41
CA PRO A 95 -9.05 -9.76 6.40
C PRO A 95 -8.54 -10.12 5.00
N ASP A 96 -9.28 -9.77 3.95
CA ASP A 96 -8.88 -9.97 2.57
C ASP A 96 -7.67 -9.09 2.18
N LEU A 97 -7.52 -7.89 2.77
CA LEU A 97 -6.31 -7.06 2.58
C LEU A 97 -5.09 -7.70 3.25
N VAL A 98 -5.26 -8.41 4.36
CA VAL A 98 -4.17 -9.14 5.04
C VAL A 98 -3.68 -10.30 4.17
N THR A 99 -4.57 -10.95 3.43
CA THR A 99 -4.18 -12.01 2.48
C THR A 99 -3.71 -11.49 1.12
N GLY A 100 -3.95 -10.20 0.84
CA GLY A 100 -3.67 -9.56 -0.44
C GLY A 100 -4.57 -10.04 -1.59
N ALA A 101 -5.74 -10.61 -1.27
CA ALA A 101 -6.66 -11.17 -2.27
C ALA A 101 -7.09 -10.15 -3.33
N PRO A 102 -7.43 -8.88 -2.99
CA PRO A 102 -7.83 -7.89 -4.00
C PRO A 102 -6.76 -7.61 -5.06
N LEU A 103 -5.48 -7.59 -4.67
CA LEU A 103 -4.39 -7.36 -5.64
C LEU A 103 -4.31 -8.48 -6.68
N ARG A 104 -4.58 -9.73 -6.28
CA ARG A 104 -4.59 -10.88 -7.19
C ARG A 104 -5.72 -10.82 -8.22
N ALA A 105 -6.79 -10.10 -7.92
CA ALA A 105 -7.89 -9.86 -8.86
C ALA A 105 -7.57 -8.71 -9.84
N LEU A 106 -6.72 -7.77 -9.44
CA LEU A 106 -6.36 -6.59 -10.23
C LEU A 106 -5.08 -6.77 -11.06
N TYR A 107 -4.16 -7.62 -10.61
CA TYR A 107 -2.84 -7.79 -11.20
C TYR A 107 -2.52 -9.27 -11.39
N SER A 108 -2.11 -9.61 -12.60
CA SER A 108 -1.43 -10.87 -12.93
C SER A 108 -0.12 -11.00 -12.12
N PRO A 109 0.29 -12.24 -11.79
CA PRO A 109 1.57 -12.50 -11.13
C PRO A 109 2.75 -11.89 -11.87
N GLU A 110 2.78 -11.99 -13.21
CA GLU A 110 3.85 -11.50 -14.08
C GLU A 110 3.98 -9.98 -13.98
N ARG A 111 2.84 -9.27 -13.98
CA ARG A 111 2.83 -7.81 -13.84
C ARG A 111 3.34 -7.39 -12.47
N MET A 112 2.76 -7.97 -11.41
CA MET A 112 3.07 -7.63 -10.02
C MET A 112 4.53 -7.90 -9.66
N THR A 113 5.12 -8.97 -10.20
CA THR A 113 6.50 -9.38 -9.91
C THR A 113 7.54 -8.82 -10.89
N SER A 114 7.13 -8.02 -11.88
CA SER A 114 8.06 -7.44 -12.86
C SER A 114 9.03 -6.43 -12.23
N ALA A 115 10.21 -6.29 -12.84
CA ALA A 115 11.16 -5.23 -12.45
C ALA A 115 10.55 -3.82 -12.60
N ARG A 116 9.65 -3.65 -13.57
CA ARG A 116 8.93 -2.38 -13.77
C ARG A 116 7.96 -2.09 -12.64
N ALA A 117 7.20 -3.08 -12.17
CA ALA A 117 6.27 -2.91 -11.05
C ALA A 117 6.97 -2.52 -9.73
N ARG A 118 8.20 -2.99 -9.54
CA ARG A 118 9.01 -2.57 -8.40
C ARG A 118 9.39 -1.10 -8.45
N ARG A 119 9.74 -0.60 -9.64
CA ARG A 119 10.24 0.77 -9.86
C ARG A 119 9.14 1.82 -9.95
N ILE A 120 8.02 1.51 -10.60
CA ILE A 120 6.92 2.45 -10.83
C ILE A 120 5.58 1.83 -10.47
N ALA A 121 4.62 2.68 -10.13
CA ALA A 121 3.24 2.25 -9.91
C ALA A 121 2.56 1.95 -11.24
N LEU A 122 2.29 0.68 -11.50
CA LEU A 122 1.53 0.24 -12.67
C LEU A 122 0.04 0.27 -12.36
N LEU A 123 -0.75 0.70 -13.34
CA LEU A 123 -2.20 0.45 -13.31
C LEU A 123 -2.50 -1.06 -13.33
N PRO A 124 -3.68 -1.49 -12.86
CA PRO A 124 -4.16 -2.87 -12.99
C PRO A 124 -4.05 -3.42 -14.41
N ASP A 125 -4.16 -4.74 -14.54
CA ASP A 125 -4.32 -5.34 -15.86
C ASP A 125 -5.59 -4.83 -16.53
N LEU A 126 -5.50 -4.60 -17.84
CA LEU A 126 -6.66 -4.20 -18.61
C LEU A 126 -7.64 -5.38 -18.69
N PRO A 127 -8.95 -5.12 -18.68
CA PRO A 127 -9.94 -6.13 -19.03
C PRO A 127 -9.58 -6.76 -20.38
N GLN A 128 -9.69 -8.08 -20.48
CA GLN A 128 -9.38 -8.83 -21.70
C GLN A 128 -10.37 -8.51 -22.85
N ASP A 129 -11.49 -7.84 -22.54
CA ASP A 129 -12.44 -7.38 -23.54
C ASP A 129 -12.11 -5.93 -23.96
N GLY A 130 -11.63 -5.77 -25.19
CA GLY A 130 -10.91 -4.62 -25.73
C GLY A 130 -11.70 -3.32 -25.92
N SER A 131 -12.67 -3.01 -25.06
CA SER A 131 -13.40 -1.74 -25.07
C SER A 131 -12.54 -0.61 -24.49
N ARG A 132 -11.50 -0.21 -25.24
CA ARG A 132 -10.86 1.10 -25.07
C ARG A 132 -11.85 2.18 -25.50
N GLN A 133 -12.78 2.55 -24.61
CA GLN A 133 -13.44 3.83 -24.76
C GLN A 133 -12.38 4.92 -24.60
N ARG A 134 -12.13 5.68 -25.68
CA ARG A 134 -11.30 6.88 -25.59
C ARG A 134 -11.97 7.81 -24.58
N LEU A 135 -11.26 8.14 -23.51
CA LEU A 135 -11.66 9.23 -22.64
C LEU A 135 -11.54 10.51 -23.46
N THR A 136 -12.66 11.06 -23.92
CA THR A 136 -12.70 12.43 -24.43
C THR A 136 -12.79 13.33 -23.22
N ILE A 137 -11.67 13.94 -22.85
CA ILE A 137 -11.65 14.98 -21.82
C ILE A 137 -12.25 16.23 -22.48
N GLY A 138 -13.45 16.60 -22.05
CA GLY A 138 -14.12 17.85 -22.44
C GLY A 138 -13.60 19.05 -21.67
#